data_AF-A0A2E2LCG5-F1
#
_entry.id   AF-A0A2E2LCG5-F1
#
_cell.length_a   1.000
_cell.length_b   1.000
_cell.length_c   1.000
_cell.angle_alpha   90.00
_cell.angle_beta   90.00
_cell.angle_gamma   90.00
#
_symmetry.space_group_name_H-M   'P 1'
#
loop_
_entity.id
_entity.type
_entity.pdbx_description
1 polymer ?
#
loop_
_entity_poly.entity_id
_entity_poly.type
_entity_poly.pdbx_seq_one_letter_code
_entity_poly.pdbx_strand_id
1 'polypeptide(L)'
;MSRRTAPTAVRWSGYVAVAVLFAIACAFLSHWQFERNESRAAELELVDRNYDAVPVGLADLVPEGSTLDPEDEWHPVVMTGEYLPADQLLVRNRPHGGTAAFEVLVPFRLEDGRILIVDRGWVPPGESSREPDAVAAPPEGTVEVTVRLRPGEALTSSGESVDGGQIPTINLPLIAAVVADGERVEQSAYGALVSEQPAPATTLGALDDPSADPGPHLSYAIQWILFAIMGFVFIGYMIRTEIRARRDDDEDDEKPADTTGPIARRRRDHDADAEDALVDALGR
;
A
#
# COMPACT_ATOMS: atom_id res chain seq x y z
N MET A 1 -26.37 44.50 20.80
CA MET A 1 -25.65 44.29 19.52
C MET A 1 -26.47 43.33 18.67
N SER A 2 -27.23 43.85 17.72
CA SER A 2 -28.12 43.06 16.86
C SER A 2 -27.27 42.32 15.82
N ARG A 3 -27.23 40.98 15.90
CA ARG A 3 -26.66 40.14 14.84
C ARG A 3 -27.60 40.26 13.65
N ARG A 4 -27.24 41.08 12.65
CA ARG A 4 -27.97 41.14 11.37
C ARG A 4 -27.96 39.73 10.78
N THR A 5 -29.11 39.07 10.82
CA THR A 5 -29.34 37.80 10.14
C THR A 5 -29.17 38.05 8.64
N ALA A 6 -28.21 37.37 8.02
CA ALA A 6 -28.03 37.46 6.57
C ALA A 6 -29.33 37.06 5.86
N PRO A 7 -29.66 37.66 4.71
CA PRO A 7 -30.84 37.27 3.92
C PRO A 7 -30.82 35.76 3.67
N THR A 8 -31.97 35.09 3.77
CA THR A 8 -32.09 33.63 3.65
C THR A 8 -31.38 33.06 2.40
N ALA A 9 -31.44 33.80 1.28
CA ALA A 9 -30.74 33.48 0.04
C ALA A 9 -29.19 33.47 0.16
N VAL A 10 -28.62 34.34 0.99
CA VAL A 10 -27.17 34.40 1.24
C VAL A 10 -26.73 33.20 2.09
N ARG A 11 -27.55 32.78 3.06
CA ARG A 11 -27.28 31.61 3.90
C ARG A 11 -27.34 30.31 3.11
N TRP A 12 -28.38 30.12 2.30
CA TRP A 12 -28.50 28.93 1.44
C TRP A 12 -27.41 28.87 0.38
N SER A 13 -27.05 30.01 -0.22
CA SER A 13 -25.88 30.10 -1.11
C SER A 13 -24.59 29.67 -0.40
N GLY A 14 -24.42 30.04 0.88
CA GLY A 14 -23.30 29.58 1.70
C GLY A 14 -23.28 28.06 1.90
N TYR A 15 -24.43 27.45 2.23
CA TYR A 15 -24.54 26.00 2.37
C TYR A 15 -24.25 25.24 1.08
N VAL A 16 -24.77 25.73 -0.05
CA VAL A 16 -24.48 25.16 -1.37
C VAL A 16 -23.00 25.32 -1.72
N ALA A 17 -22.40 26.47 -1.45
CA ALA A 17 -20.97 26.68 -1.70
C ALA A 17 -20.10 25.71 -0.90
N VAL A 18 -20.42 25.48 0.38
CA VAL A 18 -19.73 24.47 1.21
C VAL A 18 -19.93 23.07 0.65
N ALA A 19 -21.15 22.71 0.22
CA ALA A 19 -21.44 21.41 -0.39
C ALA A 19 -20.61 21.18 -1.66
N VAL A 20 -20.49 22.22 -2.51
CA VAL A 20 -19.70 22.18 -3.73
C VAL A 20 -18.21 22.01 -3.42
N LEU A 21 -17.67 22.78 -2.48
CA LEU A 21 -16.26 22.65 -2.07
C LEU A 21 -15.97 21.25 -1.50
N PHE A 22 -16.87 20.71 -0.68
CA PHE A 22 -16.77 19.36 -0.15
C PHE A 22 -16.80 18.31 -1.26
N ALA A 23 -17.74 18.43 -2.21
CA ALA A 23 -17.85 17.53 -3.34
C ALA A 23 -16.61 17.57 -4.25
N ILE A 24 -16.02 18.75 -4.46
CA ILE A 24 -14.75 18.89 -5.19
C ILE A 24 -13.64 18.12 -4.48
N ALA A 25 -13.51 18.28 -3.15
CA ALA A 25 -12.51 17.53 -2.38
C ALA A 25 -12.73 16.01 -2.47
N CYS A 26 -13.97 15.55 -2.35
CA CYS A 26 -14.31 14.13 -2.54
C CYS A 26 -13.99 13.63 -3.95
N ALA A 27 -14.21 14.43 -4.99
CA ALA A 27 -13.87 14.06 -6.37
C ALA A 27 -12.35 13.89 -6.54
N PHE A 28 -11.53 14.80 -5.99
CA PHE A 28 -10.08 14.64 -5.99
C PHE A 28 -9.63 13.38 -5.26
N LEU A 29 -10.20 13.10 -4.09
CA LEU A 29 -9.88 11.89 -3.32
C LEU A 29 -10.32 10.60 -4.03
N SER A 30 -11.48 10.62 -4.69
CA SER A 30 -11.96 9.51 -5.51
C SER A 30 -11.02 9.27 -6.69
N HIS A 31 -10.58 10.33 -7.37
CA HIS A 31 -9.69 10.21 -8.51
C HIS A 31 -8.33 9.62 -8.10
N TRP A 32 -7.75 10.12 -7.00
CA TRP A 32 -6.51 9.58 -6.44
C TRP A 32 -6.62 8.09 -6.09
N GLN A 33 -7.76 7.64 -5.58
CA GLN A 33 -8.00 6.21 -5.31
C GLN A 33 -8.15 5.38 -6.59
N PHE A 34 -8.71 5.93 -7.68
CA PHE A 34 -8.71 5.26 -8.98
C PHE A 34 -7.31 5.12 -9.55
N GLU A 35 -6.48 6.17 -9.50
CA GLU A 35 -5.08 6.09 -9.93
C GLU A 35 -4.33 4.99 -9.16
N ARG A 36 -4.49 4.93 -7.83
CA ARG A 36 -3.92 3.86 -6.99
C ARG A 36 -4.40 2.47 -7.40
N ASN A 37 -5.69 2.33 -7.70
CA ASN A 37 -6.26 1.07 -8.15
C ASN A 37 -5.69 0.64 -9.51
N GLU A 38 -5.57 1.56 -10.46
CA GLU A 38 -5.01 1.31 -11.79
C GLU A 38 -3.53 0.91 -11.71
N SER A 39 -2.72 1.63 -10.93
CA SER A 39 -1.32 1.25 -10.70
C SER A 39 -1.20 -0.14 -10.09
N ARG A 40 -2.00 -0.44 -9.06
CA ARG A 40 -1.97 -1.75 -8.41
C ARG A 40 -2.46 -2.87 -9.34
N ALA A 41 -3.46 -2.61 -10.17
CA ALA A 41 -3.94 -3.56 -11.16
C ALA A 41 -2.86 -3.85 -12.22
N ALA A 42 -2.12 -2.84 -12.67
CA ALA A 42 -1.02 -3.02 -13.61
C ALA A 42 0.13 -3.87 -13.02
N GLU A 43 0.50 -3.64 -11.75
CA GLU A 43 1.47 -4.49 -11.05
C GLU A 43 1.02 -5.96 -10.98
N LEU A 44 -0.26 -6.20 -10.65
CA LEU A 44 -0.81 -7.55 -10.58
C LEU A 44 -0.86 -8.23 -11.95
N GLU A 45 -1.23 -7.50 -13.00
CA GLU A 45 -1.24 -8.03 -14.37
C GLU A 45 0.18 -8.41 -14.83
N LEU A 46 1.17 -7.60 -14.45
CA LEU A 46 2.57 -7.88 -14.75
C LEU A 46 3.04 -9.16 -14.04
N VAL A 47 2.73 -9.31 -12.76
CA VAL A 47 3.02 -10.54 -12.01
C VAL A 47 2.29 -11.74 -12.65
N ASP A 48 1.00 -11.64 -12.94
CA ASP A 48 0.21 -12.74 -13.56
C ASP A 48 0.81 -13.20 -14.89
N ARG A 49 1.28 -12.24 -15.71
CA ARG A 49 1.91 -12.52 -17.00
C ARG A 49 3.28 -13.19 -16.86
N ASN A 50 4.10 -12.71 -15.94
CA ASN A 50 5.52 -13.04 -15.90
C ASN A 50 5.87 -14.15 -14.91
N TYR A 51 5.20 -14.22 -13.76
CA TYR A 51 5.64 -15.03 -12.61
C TYR A 51 5.81 -16.52 -12.94
N ASP A 52 4.93 -17.08 -13.78
CA ASP A 52 4.95 -18.48 -14.23
C ASP A 52 5.24 -18.61 -15.74
N ALA A 53 5.80 -17.57 -16.35
CA ALA A 53 6.23 -17.62 -17.75
C ALA A 53 7.32 -18.68 -17.98
N VAL A 54 7.47 -19.13 -19.23
CA VAL A 54 8.52 -20.08 -19.58
C VAL A 54 9.89 -19.39 -19.44
N PRO A 55 10.86 -19.96 -18.69
CA PRO A 55 12.17 -19.36 -18.54
C PRO A 55 12.90 -19.14 -19.87
N VAL A 56 13.54 -17.98 -20.00
CA VAL A 56 14.39 -17.60 -21.15
C VAL A 56 15.83 -17.34 -20.69
N GLY A 57 16.76 -17.10 -21.62
CA GLY A 57 18.13 -16.76 -21.25
C GLY A 57 18.23 -15.34 -20.69
N LEU A 58 19.15 -15.09 -19.76
CA LEU A 58 19.36 -13.74 -19.21
C LEU A 58 19.61 -12.68 -20.30
N ALA A 59 20.40 -13.04 -21.34
CA ALA A 59 20.73 -12.12 -22.42
C ALA A 59 19.53 -11.74 -23.32
N ASP A 60 18.43 -12.48 -23.26
CA ASP A 60 17.22 -12.18 -24.04
C ASP A 60 16.43 -11.03 -23.42
N LEU A 61 16.45 -10.87 -22.09
CA LEU A 61 15.75 -9.82 -21.35
C LEU A 61 16.68 -8.69 -20.89
N VAL A 62 17.90 -9.04 -20.48
CA VAL A 62 18.93 -8.09 -20.06
C VAL A 62 20.22 -8.36 -20.85
N PRO A 63 20.28 -7.91 -22.12
CA PRO A 63 21.53 -7.85 -22.87
C PRO A 63 22.63 -7.08 -22.10
N GLU A 64 23.90 -7.42 -22.34
CA GLU A 64 25.02 -6.73 -21.71
C GLU A 64 24.99 -5.22 -21.95
N GLY A 65 25.08 -4.43 -20.88
CA GLY A 65 25.04 -2.97 -20.93
C GLY A 65 23.66 -2.36 -21.15
N SER A 66 22.61 -3.18 -21.17
CA SER A 66 21.22 -2.71 -21.16
C SER A 66 20.68 -2.59 -19.73
N THR A 67 19.44 -2.15 -19.60
CA THR A 67 18.72 -2.09 -18.33
C THR A 67 17.48 -2.96 -18.42
N LEU A 68 17.14 -3.66 -17.33
CA LEU A 68 15.87 -4.37 -17.21
C LEU A 68 14.69 -3.49 -17.64
N ASP A 69 13.90 -3.99 -18.59
CA ASP A 69 12.62 -3.38 -18.92
C ASP A 69 11.66 -3.58 -17.73
N PRO A 70 10.98 -2.53 -17.22
CA PRO A 70 9.96 -2.70 -16.20
C PRO A 70 8.90 -3.75 -16.56
N GLU A 71 8.60 -3.97 -17.83
CA GLU A 71 7.65 -5.01 -18.27
C GLU A 71 8.15 -6.45 -18.09
N ASP A 72 9.45 -6.65 -17.87
CA ASP A 72 10.10 -7.97 -17.67
C ASP A 72 10.33 -8.30 -16.19
N GLU A 73 9.93 -7.44 -15.25
CA GLU A 73 10.00 -7.75 -13.82
C GLU A 73 9.20 -9.05 -13.54
N TRP A 74 9.72 -9.88 -12.64
CA TRP A 74 9.24 -11.23 -12.30
C TRP A 74 9.42 -12.30 -13.37
N HIS A 75 9.90 -11.98 -14.57
CA HIS A 75 10.07 -12.98 -15.63
C HIS A 75 11.19 -13.98 -15.24
N PRO A 76 10.93 -15.30 -15.30
CA PRO A 76 11.93 -16.31 -15.06
C PRO A 76 13.03 -16.27 -16.13
N VAL A 77 14.27 -16.37 -15.67
CA VAL A 77 15.44 -16.58 -16.53
C VAL A 77 16.24 -17.77 -16.03
N VAL A 78 16.74 -18.56 -16.97
CA VAL A 78 17.66 -19.67 -16.73
C VAL A 78 19.07 -19.25 -17.11
N MET A 79 20.04 -19.57 -16.24
CA MET A 79 21.44 -19.28 -16.45
C MET A 79 22.34 -20.38 -15.88
N THR A 80 23.53 -20.52 -16.46
CA THR A 80 24.54 -21.50 -16.04
C THR A 80 25.82 -20.76 -15.67
N GLY A 81 26.50 -21.21 -14.62
CA GLY A 81 27.63 -20.51 -14.05
C GLY A 81 28.06 -21.05 -12.69
N GLU A 82 28.74 -20.24 -11.91
CA GLU A 82 29.25 -20.62 -10.59
C GLU A 82 28.93 -19.55 -9.55
N TYR A 83 28.54 -19.97 -8.35
CA TYR A 83 28.38 -19.06 -7.22
C TYR A 83 29.73 -18.58 -6.67
N LEU A 84 29.75 -17.34 -6.16
CA LEU A 84 30.90 -16.71 -5.51
C LEU A 84 30.64 -16.57 -4.00
N PRO A 85 30.73 -17.65 -3.21
CA PRO A 85 30.36 -17.63 -1.79
C PRO A 85 31.26 -16.72 -0.93
N ALA A 86 32.47 -16.40 -1.40
CA ALA A 86 33.37 -15.48 -0.71
C ALA A 86 32.83 -14.04 -0.66
N ASP A 87 31.98 -13.67 -1.62
CA ASP A 87 31.35 -12.36 -1.75
C ASP A 87 29.86 -12.38 -1.31
N GLN A 88 29.47 -13.39 -0.52
CA GLN A 88 28.11 -13.48 0.02
C GLN A 88 27.79 -12.28 0.90
N LEU A 89 26.58 -11.74 0.72
CA LEU A 89 26.05 -10.63 1.52
C LEU A 89 24.72 -11.02 2.17
N LEU A 90 24.41 -10.36 3.30
CA LEU A 90 23.14 -10.53 3.99
C LEU A 90 22.34 -9.21 3.99
N VAL A 91 21.11 -9.25 3.49
CA VAL A 91 20.20 -8.10 3.62
C VAL A 91 19.50 -8.20 4.96
N ARG A 92 19.73 -7.24 5.85
CA ARG A 92 19.17 -7.25 7.21
C ARG A 92 17.74 -6.69 7.26
N ASN A 93 17.02 -7.02 8.34
CA ASN A 93 15.69 -6.50 8.66
C ASN A 93 14.62 -6.79 7.60
N ARG A 94 14.70 -7.95 6.93
CA ARG A 94 13.69 -8.38 5.97
C ARG A 94 12.50 -8.98 6.71
N PRO A 95 11.27 -8.53 6.47
CA PRO A 95 10.11 -9.06 7.17
C PRO A 95 9.74 -10.44 6.59
N HIS A 96 9.91 -11.50 7.38
CA HIS A 96 9.42 -12.84 7.04
C HIS A 96 8.63 -13.42 8.20
N GLY A 97 7.38 -13.83 7.94
CA GLY A 97 6.53 -14.47 8.96
C GLY A 97 6.35 -13.67 10.26
N GLY A 98 6.44 -12.33 10.20
CA GLY A 98 6.34 -11.45 11.38
C GLY A 98 7.63 -11.28 12.19
N THR A 99 8.75 -11.85 11.74
CA THR A 99 10.07 -11.68 12.37
C THR A 99 11.03 -10.96 11.42
N ALA A 100 11.96 -10.19 11.95
CA ALA A 100 13.05 -9.62 11.17
C ALA A 100 14.08 -10.71 10.87
N ALA A 101 14.24 -11.03 9.59
CA ALA A 101 15.13 -12.05 9.05
C ALA A 101 16.19 -11.43 8.14
N PHE A 102 17.04 -12.29 7.59
CA PHE A 102 18.07 -11.93 6.62
C PHE A 102 17.80 -12.60 5.28
N GLU A 103 17.84 -11.87 4.17
CA GLU A 103 17.93 -12.46 2.83
C GLU A 103 19.40 -12.69 2.48
N VAL A 104 19.69 -13.81 1.82
CA VAL A 104 21.04 -14.28 1.50
C VAL A 104 21.33 -14.02 0.03
N LEU A 105 22.19 -13.03 -0.23
CA LEU A 105 22.63 -12.71 -1.57
C LEU A 105 23.95 -13.40 -1.86
N VAL A 106 24.01 -14.15 -2.95
CA VAL A 106 25.24 -14.76 -3.44
C VAL A 106 25.47 -14.31 -4.88
N PRO A 107 26.58 -13.62 -5.18
CA PRO A 107 26.92 -13.30 -6.56
C PRO A 107 27.11 -14.57 -7.38
N PHE A 108 26.58 -14.58 -8.61
CA PHE A 108 26.63 -15.70 -9.53
C PHE A 108 27.33 -15.29 -10.81
N ARG A 109 28.47 -15.90 -11.11
CA ARG A 109 29.26 -15.62 -12.32
C ARG A 109 28.80 -16.52 -13.45
N LEU A 110 28.31 -15.90 -14.52
CA LEU A 110 27.89 -16.59 -15.74
C LEU A 110 29.09 -17.01 -16.59
N GLU A 111 28.86 -17.88 -17.57
CA GLU A 111 29.88 -18.34 -18.53
C GLU A 111 30.50 -17.20 -19.37
N ASP A 112 29.74 -16.12 -19.60
CA ASP A 112 30.21 -14.91 -20.29
C ASP A 112 31.04 -13.96 -19.38
N GLY A 113 31.14 -14.30 -18.09
CA GLY A 113 31.88 -13.53 -17.08
C GLY A 113 31.05 -12.45 -16.37
N ARG A 114 29.82 -12.17 -16.80
CA ARG A 114 28.92 -11.27 -16.07
C ARG A 114 28.56 -11.86 -14.70
N ILE A 115 28.28 -10.98 -13.74
CA ILE A 115 27.88 -11.37 -12.39
C ILE A 115 26.46 -10.90 -12.14
N LEU A 116 25.53 -11.83 -11.92
CA LEU A 116 24.18 -11.51 -11.45
C LEU A 116 24.12 -11.75 -9.93
N ILE A 117 23.54 -10.83 -9.18
CA ILE A 117 23.27 -11.05 -7.77
C ILE A 117 22.05 -11.96 -7.65
N VAL A 118 22.19 -13.10 -6.94
CA VAL A 118 21.09 -14.03 -6.70
C VAL A 118 20.68 -13.97 -5.24
N ASP A 119 19.43 -13.61 -4.99
CA ASP A 119 18.77 -13.78 -3.70
C ASP A 119 18.31 -15.23 -3.57
N ARG A 120 19.03 -16.01 -2.76
CA ARG A 120 18.78 -17.45 -2.58
C ARG A 120 17.70 -17.75 -1.54
N GLY A 121 17.09 -16.72 -0.95
CA GLY A 121 16.10 -16.87 0.11
C GLY A 121 16.60 -16.36 1.45
N TRP A 122 15.91 -16.75 2.51
CA TRP A 122 16.09 -16.12 3.82
C TRP A 122 16.54 -17.09 4.93
N VAL A 123 17.10 -16.49 5.98
CA VAL A 123 17.46 -17.15 7.24
C VAL A 123 16.99 -16.31 8.44
N PRO A 124 16.53 -16.95 9.53
CA PRO A 124 16.21 -16.24 10.76
C PRO A 124 17.49 -15.74 11.45
N PRO A 125 17.37 -14.77 12.38
CA PRO A 125 18.45 -14.48 13.32
C PRO A 125 18.74 -15.71 14.20
N GLY A 126 19.95 -15.79 14.74
CA GLY A 126 20.36 -16.86 15.63
C GLY A 126 19.60 -16.85 16.96
N GLU A 127 19.62 -17.97 17.69
CA GLU A 127 18.88 -18.10 18.95
C GLU A 127 19.37 -17.15 20.05
N SER A 128 20.65 -16.80 20.01
CA SER A 128 21.33 -15.98 21.02
C SER A 128 22.03 -14.74 20.47
N SER A 129 21.95 -14.52 19.15
CA SER A 129 22.60 -13.43 18.42
C SER A 129 21.60 -12.69 17.55
N ARG A 130 21.95 -11.45 17.17
CA ARG A 130 21.20 -10.71 16.14
C ARG A 130 21.54 -11.21 14.74
N GLU A 131 22.65 -11.91 14.57
CA GLU A 131 23.11 -12.48 13.31
C GLU A 131 22.67 -13.95 13.19
N PRO A 132 22.51 -14.49 11.98
CA PRO A 132 22.21 -15.91 11.78
C PRO A 132 23.32 -16.81 12.35
N ASP A 133 22.94 -17.91 13.02
CA ASP A 133 23.92 -18.87 13.57
C ASP A 133 24.70 -19.60 12.47
N ALA A 134 24.05 -19.85 11.34
CA ALA A 134 24.66 -20.42 10.14
C ALA A 134 23.87 -20.02 8.89
N VAL A 135 24.57 -19.88 7.76
CA VAL A 135 23.98 -19.67 6.44
C VAL A 135 24.36 -20.85 5.57
N ALA A 136 23.38 -21.47 4.91
CA ALA A 136 23.64 -22.63 4.06
C ALA A 136 24.46 -22.22 2.82
N ALA A 137 25.59 -22.90 2.62
CA ALA A 137 26.45 -22.66 1.47
C ALA A 137 25.71 -22.99 0.15
N PRO A 138 26.02 -22.26 -0.94
CA PRO A 138 25.56 -22.64 -2.27
C PRO A 138 26.19 -23.97 -2.73
N PRO A 139 25.60 -24.65 -3.73
CA PRO A 139 26.23 -25.78 -4.38
C PRO A 139 27.60 -25.39 -4.97
N GLU A 140 28.54 -26.32 -4.95
CA GLU A 140 29.89 -26.11 -5.51
C GLU A 140 29.93 -26.44 -7.02
N GLY A 141 30.83 -25.76 -7.74
CA GLY A 141 31.07 -25.97 -9.17
C GLY A 141 30.01 -25.31 -10.06
N THR A 142 29.83 -25.86 -11.27
CA THR A 142 28.88 -25.35 -12.25
C THR A 142 27.45 -25.71 -11.85
N VAL A 143 26.60 -24.69 -11.77
CA VAL A 143 25.19 -24.77 -11.37
C VAL A 143 24.33 -24.15 -12.48
N GLU A 144 23.21 -24.81 -12.80
CA GLU A 144 22.11 -24.21 -13.54
C GLU A 144 21.11 -23.64 -12.54
N VAL A 145 20.79 -22.36 -12.68
CA VAL A 145 19.85 -21.66 -11.78
C VAL A 145 18.74 -21.02 -12.59
N THR A 146 17.51 -21.14 -12.07
CA THR A 146 16.36 -20.36 -12.54
C THR A 146 16.04 -19.31 -11.49
N VAL A 147 15.95 -18.06 -11.92
CA VAL A 147 15.63 -16.92 -11.06
C VAL A 147 14.54 -16.07 -11.69
N ARG A 148 13.76 -15.35 -10.89
CA ARG A 148 12.86 -14.29 -11.38
C ARG A 148 13.58 -12.95 -11.30
N LEU A 149 13.59 -12.20 -12.39
CA LEU A 149 14.27 -10.90 -12.43
C LEU A 149 13.53 -9.87 -11.58
N ARG A 150 14.28 -9.07 -10.82
CA ARG A 150 13.75 -7.95 -10.05
C ARG A 150 14.66 -6.74 -10.17
N PRO A 151 14.12 -5.51 -10.21
CA PRO A 151 14.94 -4.30 -10.21
C PRO A 151 15.60 -4.11 -8.85
N GLY A 152 16.79 -3.48 -8.84
CA GLY A 152 17.45 -3.10 -7.60
C GLY A 152 16.62 -2.17 -6.72
N GLU A 153 16.82 -2.26 -5.41
CA GLU A 153 16.13 -1.44 -4.42
C GLU A 153 16.83 -0.09 -4.21
N ALA A 154 16.04 0.95 -3.87
CA ALA A 154 16.56 2.26 -3.52
C ALA A 154 17.23 2.26 -2.14
N LEU A 155 18.26 3.09 -1.96
CA LEU A 155 18.90 3.26 -0.65
C LEU A 155 17.89 3.73 0.41
N THR A 156 17.95 3.08 1.57
CA THR A 156 17.17 3.49 2.74
C THR A 156 17.82 4.70 3.43
N SER A 157 17.06 5.39 4.29
CA SER A 157 17.60 6.49 5.12
C SER A 157 18.75 6.06 6.05
N SER A 158 18.94 4.76 6.26
CA SER A 158 20.03 4.14 7.02
C SER A 158 21.42 4.27 6.36
N GLY A 159 21.49 4.78 5.13
CA GLY A 159 22.72 5.05 4.39
C GLY A 159 23.34 3.82 3.71
N GLU A 160 24.48 4.03 3.05
CA GLU A 160 25.28 3.04 2.28
C GLU A 160 26.09 2.08 3.17
N SER A 161 25.74 1.94 4.45
CA SER A 161 26.60 1.22 5.40
C SER A 161 26.56 -0.30 5.17
N VAL A 162 27.68 -0.81 4.66
CA VAL A 162 28.04 -2.22 4.66
C VAL A 162 28.82 -2.52 5.95
N ASP A 163 28.30 -3.41 6.78
CA ASP A 163 28.93 -3.80 8.04
C ASP A 163 29.03 -5.31 8.12
N GLY A 164 30.26 -5.84 8.19
CA GLY A 164 30.50 -7.29 8.29
C GLY A 164 29.85 -8.15 7.19
N GLY A 165 29.69 -7.62 5.97
CA GLY A 165 28.98 -8.32 4.87
C GLY A 165 27.45 -8.16 4.90
N GLN A 166 26.91 -7.31 5.77
CA GLN A 166 25.48 -7.01 5.84
C GLN A 166 25.15 -5.68 5.16
N ILE A 167 24.08 -5.66 4.38
CA ILE A 167 23.57 -4.49 3.67
C ILE A 167 22.12 -4.18 4.09
N PRO A 168 21.68 -2.91 4.02
CA PRO A 168 20.33 -2.54 4.45
C PRO A 168 19.24 -2.86 3.43
N THR A 169 19.59 -3.04 2.17
CA THR A 169 18.67 -3.19 1.03
C THR A 169 19.44 -3.73 -0.18
N ILE A 170 18.74 -4.30 -1.17
CA ILE A 170 19.34 -4.85 -2.39
C ILE A 170 19.66 -3.71 -3.38
N ASN A 171 20.52 -2.79 -2.98
CA ASN A 171 20.99 -1.72 -3.85
C ASN A 171 22.16 -2.21 -4.70
N LEU A 172 21.93 -2.40 -5.99
CA LEU A 172 22.92 -3.03 -6.89
C LEU A 172 24.20 -2.21 -7.07
N PRO A 173 24.17 -0.87 -7.18
CA PRO A 173 25.40 -0.07 -7.19
C PRO A 173 26.23 -0.22 -5.91
N LEU A 174 25.58 -0.28 -4.74
CA LEU A 174 26.25 -0.51 -3.46
C LEU A 174 26.88 -1.91 -3.40
N ILE A 175 26.15 -2.93 -3.86
CA ILE A 175 26.65 -4.32 -3.91
C ILE A 175 27.83 -4.44 -4.86
N ALA A 176 27.75 -3.84 -6.05
CA ALA A 176 28.84 -3.82 -7.02
C ALA A 176 30.11 -3.17 -6.44
N ALA A 177 30.00 -2.21 -5.53
CA ALA A 177 31.18 -1.59 -4.91
C ALA A 177 31.95 -2.50 -3.93
N VAL A 178 31.35 -3.59 -3.46
CA VAL A 178 31.94 -4.48 -2.43
C VAL A 178 32.27 -5.89 -2.90
N VAL A 179 31.72 -6.33 -4.04
CA VAL A 179 32.01 -7.64 -4.65
C VAL A 179 33.36 -7.59 -5.39
N ALA A 180 34.18 -8.64 -5.24
CA ALA A 180 35.38 -8.81 -6.07
C ALA A 180 34.97 -9.00 -7.55
N ASP A 181 35.40 -8.10 -8.45
CA ASP A 181 34.92 -7.94 -9.84
C ASP A 181 33.58 -7.20 -9.99
N GLY A 182 33.29 -6.28 -9.07
CA GLY A 182 32.14 -5.39 -9.09
C GLY A 182 31.81 -4.70 -10.42
N GLU A 183 32.79 -4.42 -11.27
CA GLU A 183 32.58 -3.83 -12.59
C GLU A 183 31.80 -4.75 -13.56
N ARG A 184 31.74 -6.05 -13.28
CA ARG A 184 30.99 -7.05 -14.05
C ARG A 184 29.60 -7.35 -13.47
N VAL A 185 29.26 -6.75 -12.33
CA VAL A 185 27.96 -6.93 -11.69
C VAL A 185 26.88 -6.25 -12.53
N GLU A 186 25.83 -6.99 -12.85
CA GLU A 186 24.60 -6.44 -13.44
C GLU A 186 23.93 -5.51 -12.42
N GLN A 187 23.77 -4.24 -12.78
CA GLN A 187 23.29 -3.19 -11.86
C GLN A 187 21.83 -2.78 -12.11
N SER A 188 21.19 -3.31 -13.15
CA SER A 188 19.77 -3.06 -13.43
C SER A 188 18.84 -4.08 -12.80
N ALA A 189 19.30 -5.33 -12.59
CA ALA A 189 18.50 -6.41 -12.05
C ALA A 189 19.28 -7.35 -11.12
N TYR A 190 18.56 -7.99 -10.21
CA TYR A 190 18.98 -9.18 -9.49
C TYR A 190 18.00 -10.33 -9.73
N GLY A 191 18.40 -11.54 -9.38
CA GLY A 191 17.56 -12.74 -9.51
C GLY A 191 17.04 -13.22 -8.15
N ALA A 192 15.73 -13.33 -7.99
CA ALA A 192 15.10 -14.06 -6.89
C ALA A 192 15.06 -15.56 -7.22
N LEU A 193 15.71 -16.41 -6.42
CA LEU A 193 15.88 -17.83 -6.73
C LEU A 193 14.55 -18.58 -6.82
N VAL A 194 14.38 -19.33 -7.91
CA VAL A 194 13.28 -20.29 -8.09
C VAL A 194 13.79 -21.72 -7.91
N SER A 195 14.90 -22.06 -8.58
CA SER A 195 15.52 -23.37 -8.45
C SER A 195 17.00 -23.32 -8.80
N GLU A 196 17.78 -24.27 -8.27
CA GLU A 196 19.20 -24.45 -8.57
C GLU A 196 19.55 -25.93 -8.66
N GLN A 197 20.39 -26.29 -9.62
CA GLN A 197 20.81 -27.65 -9.93
C GLN A 197 22.33 -27.70 -10.16
N PRO A 198 23.10 -28.49 -9.40
CA PRO A 198 22.66 -29.41 -8.35
C PRO A 198 22.06 -28.70 -7.12
N ALA A 199 21.18 -29.39 -6.39
CA ALA A 199 20.58 -28.86 -5.18
C ALA A 199 21.62 -28.72 -4.05
N PRO A 200 21.51 -27.70 -3.17
CA PRO A 200 22.40 -27.53 -2.03
C PRO A 200 22.16 -28.62 -0.98
N ALA A 201 23.15 -28.85 -0.12
CA ALA A 201 23.03 -29.79 0.99
C ALA A 201 21.92 -29.40 1.98
N THR A 202 21.72 -28.09 2.16
CA THR A 202 20.66 -27.51 3.00
C THR A 202 20.00 -26.38 2.24
N THR A 203 18.67 -26.36 2.20
CA THR A 203 17.89 -25.30 1.56
C THR A 203 17.64 -24.14 2.52
N LEU A 204 17.67 -22.92 2.00
CA LEU A 204 17.23 -21.72 2.72
C LEU A 204 15.70 -21.64 2.77
N GLY A 205 15.16 -20.70 3.54
CA GLY A 205 13.73 -20.37 3.48
C GLY A 205 13.39 -19.74 2.12
N ALA A 206 12.29 -20.17 1.50
CA ALA A 206 11.83 -19.60 0.24
C ALA A 206 11.37 -18.14 0.43
N LEU A 207 11.59 -17.32 -0.60
CA LEU A 207 11.06 -15.96 -0.66
C LEU A 207 9.52 -16.00 -0.74
N ASP A 208 8.88 -15.00 -0.15
CA ASP A 208 7.43 -14.88 -0.20
C ASP A 208 6.96 -14.50 -1.62
N ASP A 209 5.86 -15.11 -2.05
CA ASP A 209 5.23 -14.76 -3.33
C ASP A 209 4.73 -13.30 -3.30
N PRO A 210 4.74 -12.60 -4.45
CA PRO A 210 4.14 -11.27 -4.54
C PRO A 210 2.66 -11.33 -4.15
N SER A 211 2.20 -10.31 -3.43
CA SER A 211 0.81 -10.23 -3.01
C SER A 211 -0.12 -10.15 -4.21
N ALA A 212 -1.10 -11.07 -4.27
CA ALA A 212 -2.18 -11.07 -5.25
C ALA A 212 -3.37 -10.17 -4.85
N ASP A 213 -3.28 -9.44 -3.73
CA ASP A 213 -4.36 -8.58 -3.26
C ASP A 213 -4.39 -7.25 -4.05
N PRO A 214 -5.49 -6.93 -4.75
CA PRO A 214 -5.68 -5.62 -5.40
C PRO A 214 -5.90 -4.49 -4.39
N GLY A 215 -6.20 -4.82 -3.13
CA GLY A 215 -6.49 -3.86 -2.09
C GLY A 215 -7.86 -3.17 -2.26
N PRO A 216 -8.25 -2.31 -1.30
CA PRO A 216 -9.60 -1.74 -1.23
C PRO A 216 -9.77 -0.44 -2.05
N HIS A 217 -8.83 -0.09 -2.94
CA HIS A 217 -8.77 1.21 -3.62
C HIS A 217 -10.06 1.58 -4.37
N LEU A 218 -10.61 0.64 -5.14
CA LEU A 218 -11.89 0.84 -5.85
C LEU A 218 -13.05 1.15 -4.89
N SER A 219 -13.16 0.40 -3.79
CA SER A 219 -14.24 0.60 -2.82
C SER A 219 -14.17 1.97 -2.15
N TYR A 220 -12.96 2.45 -1.84
CA TYR A 220 -12.75 3.79 -1.30
C TYR A 220 -13.05 4.89 -2.32
N ALA A 221 -12.71 4.69 -3.60
CA ALA A 221 -13.07 5.65 -4.65
C ALA A 221 -14.60 5.85 -4.71
N ILE A 222 -15.35 4.73 -4.74
CA ILE A 222 -16.82 4.75 -4.73
C ILE A 222 -17.35 5.40 -3.44
N GLN A 223 -16.74 5.10 -2.29
CA GLN A 223 -17.13 5.70 -1.01
C GLN A 223 -17.03 7.24 -1.04
N TRP A 224 -15.97 7.80 -1.62
CA TRP A 224 -15.83 9.26 -1.76
C TRP A 224 -16.91 9.87 -2.66
N ILE A 225 -17.30 9.18 -3.74
CA ILE A 225 -18.42 9.61 -4.58
C ILE A 225 -19.73 9.60 -3.79
N LEU A 226 -19.98 8.55 -3.01
CA LEU A 226 -21.18 8.45 -2.17
C LEU A 226 -21.22 9.55 -1.11
N PHE A 227 -20.08 9.92 -0.52
CA PHE A 227 -20.00 11.06 0.41
C PHE A 227 -20.34 12.39 -0.26
N ALA A 228 -19.84 12.62 -1.48
CA ALA A 228 -20.22 13.82 -2.24
C ALA A 228 -21.73 13.89 -2.47
N ILE A 229 -22.34 12.78 -2.90
CA ILE A 229 -23.80 12.68 -3.12
C ILE A 229 -24.57 12.92 -1.81
N MET A 230 -24.17 12.26 -0.73
CA MET A 230 -24.80 12.40 0.59
C MET A 230 -24.68 13.83 1.12
N GLY A 231 -23.57 14.53 0.87
CA GLY A 231 -23.40 15.94 1.22
C GLY A 231 -24.45 16.83 0.56
N PHE A 232 -24.72 16.64 -0.73
CA PHE A 232 -25.78 17.36 -1.44
C PHE A 232 -27.18 17.00 -0.91
N VAL A 233 -27.44 15.72 -0.66
CA VAL A 233 -28.72 15.27 -0.06
C VAL A 233 -28.94 15.92 1.30
N PHE A 234 -27.91 15.96 2.15
CA PHE A 234 -27.96 16.57 3.47
C PHE A 234 -28.25 18.07 3.39
N ILE A 235 -27.57 18.80 2.50
CA ILE A 235 -27.78 20.25 2.33
C ILE A 235 -29.17 20.53 1.74
N GLY A 236 -29.63 19.71 0.79
CA GLY A 236 -30.99 19.78 0.25
C GLY A 236 -32.06 19.52 1.32
N TYR A 237 -31.82 18.54 2.20
CA TYR A 237 -32.67 18.26 3.34
C TYR A 237 -32.72 19.45 4.32
N MET A 238 -31.57 20.02 4.67
CA MET A 238 -31.46 21.21 5.54
C MET A 238 -32.19 22.43 4.98
N ILE A 239 -32.10 22.68 3.67
CA ILE A 239 -32.84 23.77 3.03
C ILE A 239 -34.35 23.49 3.07
N ARG A 240 -34.76 22.25 2.78
CA ARG A 240 -36.18 21.84 2.81
C ARG A 240 -36.79 21.96 4.20
N THR A 241 -36.09 21.55 5.25
CA THR A 241 -36.56 21.66 6.64
C THR A 241 -36.66 23.12 7.07
N GLU A 242 -35.70 23.98 6.70
CA GLU A 242 -35.78 25.42 6.99
C GLU A 242 -36.94 26.10 6.25
N ILE A 243 -37.22 25.72 5.00
CA ILE A 243 -38.39 26.24 4.26
C ILE A 243 -39.70 25.82 4.94
N ARG A 244 -39.79 24.57 5.40
CA ARG A 244 -41.00 24.05 6.04
C ARG A 244 -41.26 24.74 7.37
N ALA A 245 -40.24 24.88 8.22
CA ALA A 245 -40.36 25.56 9.51
C ALA A 245 -40.85 27.01 9.36
N ARG A 246 -40.34 27.74 8.35
CA ARG A 246 -40.79 29.11 8.09
C ARG A 246 -42.23 29.20 7.62
N ARG A 247 -42.70 28.25 6.81
CA ARG A 247 -44.10 28.18 6.38
C ARG A 247 -45.03 27.91 7.57
N ASP A 248 -44.63 26.99 8.45
CA ASP A 248 -45.39 26.67 9.66
C ASP A 248 -45.46 27.91 10.59
N ASP A 249 -44.36 28.68 10.73
CA ASP A 249 -44.34 29.96 11.48
C ASP A 249 -45.24 31.04 10.82
N ASP A 250 -45.18 31.20 9.49
CA ASP A 250 -46.01 32.17 8.75
C ASP A 250 -47.52 31.81 8.85
N GLU A 251 -47.88 30.52 8.80
CA GLU A 251 -49.26 30.03 8.95
C GLU A 251 -49.83 30.21 10.38
N ASP A 252 -48.97 30.23 11.39
CA ASP A 252 -49.37 30.49 12.78
C ASP A 252 -49.48 31.98 13.09
N ASP A 253 -48.71 32.85 12.43
CA ASP A 253 -48.83 34.32 12.50
C ASP A 253 -50.03 34.86 11.69
N GLU A 254 -50.46 34.18 10.63
CA GLU A 254 -51.58 34.62 9.76
C GLU A 254 -52.98 34.21 10.29
N LYS A 255 -53.06 33.39 11.34
CA LYS A 255 -54.34 33.12 12.03
C LYS A 255 -54.76 34.36 12.84
N PRO A 256 -55.91 35.01 12.53
CA PRO A 256 -56.37 36.14 13.32
C PRO A 256 -56.59 35.71 14.77
N ALA A 257 -56.14 36.55 15.70
CA ALA A 257 -56.43 36.44 17.12
C ALA A 257 -57.92 36.71 17.39
N ASP A 258 -58.79 35.80 16.96
CA ASP A 258 -60.15 35.70 17.44
C ASP A 258 -60.50 34.24 17.69
N THR A 259 -60.16 33.78 18.89
CA THR A 259 -61.11 33.07 19.73
C THR A 259 -60.57 33.12 21.15
N THR A 260 -61.27 33.86 22.00
CA THR A 260 -61.17 33.68 23.45
C THR A 260 -61.67 32.26 23.76
N GLY A 261 -60.76 31.30 23.91
CA GLY A 261 -61.02 29.89 24.23
C GLY A 261 -59.77 29.28 24.87
N PRO A 262 -59.91 28.31 25.81
CA PRO A 262 -58.88 28.01 26.80
C PRO A 262 -57.57 27.57 26.14
N ILE A 263 -56.46 28.13 26.64
CA ILE A 263 -55.07 27.83 26.25
C ILE A 263 -54.90 26.30 26.18
N ALA A 264 -54.91 25.77 24.95
CA ALA A 264 -54.51 24.40 24.71
C ALA A 264 -53.02 24.34 25.05
N ARG A 265 -52.71 23.69 26.17
CA ARG A 265 -51.34 23.44 26.61
C ARG A 265 -50.55 22.89 25.43
N ARG A 266 -49.52 23.66 25.05
CA ARG A 266 -48.35 23.24 24.29
C ARG A 266 -48.12 21.75 24.57
N ARG A 267 -48.19 20.92 23.53
CA ARG A 267 -47.89 19.49 23.61
C ARG A 267 -46.43 19.41 24.08
N ARG A 268 -46.27 19.33 25.40
CA ARG A 268 -45.02 19.04 26.08
C ARG A 268 -44.59 17.68 25.57
N ASP A 269 -43.35 17.58 25.12
CA ASP A 269 -42.76 16.33 24.62
C ASP A 269 -43.11 15.20 25.58
N HIS A 270 -43.79 14.19 25.06
CA HIS A 270 -44.24 13.03 25.82
C HIS A 270 -43.06 12.19 26.36
N ASP A 271 -41.84 12.49 25.89
CA ASP A 271 -40.58 11.93 26.35
C ASP A 271 -40.08 12.59 27.65
N ALA A 272 -40.33 13.89 27.85
CA ALA A 272 -39.85 14.61 29.04
C ALA A 272 -40.59 14.19 30.32
N ASP A 273 -41.89 13.89 30.23
CA ASP A 273 -42.67 13.41 31.38
C ASP A 273 -42.35 11.93 31.73
N ALA A 274 -41.76 11.16 30.79
CA ALA A 274 -41.31 9.79 31.05
C ALA A 274 -39.94 9.74 31.74
N GLU A 275 -39.06 10.69 31.44
CA GLU A 275 -37.76 10.84 32.10
C GLU A 275 -37.90 11.32 33.56
N ASP A 276 -38.79 12.30 33.82
CA ASP A 276 -39.06 12.79 35.18
C ASP A 276 -39.66 11.69 36.08
N ALA A 277 -40.51 10.80 35.53
CA ALA A 277 -41.10 9.69 36.28
C ALA A 277 -40.09 8.58 36.66
N LEU A 278 -39.04 8.39 35.86
CA LEU A 278 -37.96 7.44 36.15
C LEU A 278 -36.99 7.98 37.21
N VAL A 279 -36.75 9.30 37.22
CA VAL A 279 -35.89 9.97 38.21
C VAL A 279 -36.54 9.96 39.61
N ASP A 280 -37.86 10.17 39.70
CA ASP A 280 -38.60 10.12 40.98
C ASP A 280 -38.73 8.70 41.56
N ALA A 281 -38.75 7.67 40.69
CA ALA A 281 -38.80 6.27 41.10
C ALA A 281 -37.46 5.71 41.61
N LEU A 282 -36.33 6.32 41.23
CA LEU A 282 -34.98 5.97 41.70
C LEU A 282 -34.55 6.75 42.96
N GLY A 283 -35.37 7.68 43.43
CA GLY A 283 -35.09 8.57 44.57
C GLY A 283 -35.73 8.19 45.91
N ARG A 284 -36.33 7.00 46.05
CA ARG A 284 -36.83 6.46 47.34
C ARG A 284 -36.12 5.19 47.78
#